data_AF-A0A813E2H7-F1
#
_entry.id   AF-A0A813E2H7-F1
#
_cell.length_a   1.000
_cell.length_b   1.000
_cell.length_c   1.000
_cell.angle_alpha   90.00
_cell.angle_beta   90.00
_cell.angle_gamma   90.00
#
_symmetry.space_group_name_H-M   'P 1'
#
loop_
_entity.id
_entity.type
_entity.pdbx_description
1 polymer ?
#
loop_
_entity_poly.entity_id
_entity_poly.type
_entity_poly.pdbx_seq_one_letter_code
_entity_poly.pdbx_strand_id
1 'polypeptide(L)'
;MSLGRCLRAEQSDQSLDLLAVRPNGGNSQHACGLLGLLRVLSSLSWGFLAPTLHLRELSPLLGDLCDFPIDFITDHCDFRSSSSFVGVTARGFGTNVHAVVWGRLDETKRPSPESRVSQHGKLLFWPGGGGDLLDAEQPELGYYIVGSWSSWSPEPMEEEEDGCFGFTVSLPQGTREAFQIWIDSNPGRALHPACTDASSGSAVHGPSSDHCDNTWLLQSRVIPQVHTGQEQSGFIVRQICDEFRIRLRVRGKWRLVDWQQVICGKEEEPCWDGADTAKVDTLVMAPATQPINSVYYVMGSPTSWAFEQMSCAGPGIYIAVLRLTTAACDFQIARNKDWEQVLHPSFPRAKLEDANPVLGPSGDGQGRYWRIDGQSDDLFRIELRHLVLCGKGVHEISWRRVMHKTWHAKR
;
A
#
# COMPACT_ATOMS: atom_id res chain seq x y z
N MET A 1 -38.66 32.78 16.02
CA MET A 1 -38.74 32.35 17.44
C MET A 1 -37.97 31.03 17.56
N SER A 2 -36.95 30.97 18.42
CA SER A 2 -36.12 29.74 18.58
C SER A 2 -36.98 28.60 19.14
N LEU A 3 -36.82 27.37 18.62
CA LEU A 3 -37.53 26.18 19.09
C LEU A 3 -37.32 25.96 20.60
N GLY A 4 -36.14 26.27 21.12
CA GLY A 4 -35.83 26.22 22.55
C GLY A 4 -36.75 27.12 23.38
N ARG A 5 -37.00 28.36 22.94
CA ARG A 5 -37.91 29.31 23.63
C ARG A 5 -39.37 28.85 23.67
N CYS A 6 -39.81 28.10 22.65
CA CYS A 6 -41.19 27.64 22.57
C CYS A 6 -41.42 26.34 23.36
N LEU A 7 -40.41 25.47 23.43
CA LEU A 7 -40.54 24.13 23.99
C LEU A 7 -39.94 23.97 25.39
N ARG A 8 -39.17 24.96 25.86
CA ARG A 8 -38.64 25.01 27.22
C ARG A 8 -39.02 26.34 27.87
N ALA A 9 -39.39 26.27 29.16
CA ALA A 9 -39.55 27.45 29.99
C ALA A 9 -38.18 28.08 30.30
N GLU A 10 -38.13 29.41 30.47
CA GLU A 10 -36.90 30.20 30.63
C GLU A 10 -36.03 29.82 31.85
N GLN A 11 -36.50 28.94 32.74
CA GLN A 11 -35.84 28.56 34.01
C GLN A 11 -35.51 27.05 34.10
N SER A 12 -35.51 26.32 32.98
CA SER A 12 -35.21 24.88 32.99
C SER A 12 -33.71 24.61 32.85
N ASP A 13 -33.08 24.05 33.88
CA ASP A 13 -31.69 23.54 33.84
C ASP A 13 -31.51 22.32 32.91
N GLN A 14 -32.62 21.70 32.45
CA GLN A 14 -32.57 20.55 31.56
C GLN A 14 -32.49 20.96 30.10
N SER A 15 -31.51 20.38 29.40
CA SER A 15 -31.35 20.54 27.96
C SER A 15 -32.49 19.92 27.17
N LEU A 16 -32.78 20.51 26.00
CA LEU A 16 -33.69 19.95 25.02
C LEU A 16 -32.91 19.15 23.99
N ASP A 17 -33.15 17.84 23.98
CA ASP A 17 -32.55 16.94 23.00
C ASP A 17 -33.17 17.14 21.62
N LEU A 18 -32.34 17.46 20.63
CA LEU A 18 -32.74 17.65 19.23
C LEU A 18 -32.22 16.53 18.33
N LEU A 19 -33.12 16.11 17.44
CA LEU A 19 -32.92 15.00 16.52
C LEU A 19 -33.51 15.32 15.15
N ALA A 20 -32.92 14.73 14.12
CA ALA A 20 -33.45 14.76 12.76
C ALA A 20 -33.57 13.34 12.20
N VAL A 21 -34.69 13.04 11.52
CA VAL A 21 -34.90 11.74 10.89
C VAL A 21 -34.18 11.60 9.54
N ARG A 22 -33.95 12.73 8.86
CA ARG A 22 -33.43 12.76 7.48
C ARG A 22 -32.00 12.21 7.32
N PRO A 23 -31.06 12.43 8.25
CA PRO A 23 -29.73 11.85 8.13
C PRO A 23 -29.73 10.32 8.12
N ASN A 24 -30.76 9.69 8.68
CA ASN A 24 -30.88 8.22 8.73
C ASN A 24 -31.72 7.68 7.56
N GLY A 25 -32.82 8.35 7.20
CA GLY A 25 -33.81 7.84 6.24
C GLY A 25 -33.92 8.61 4.92
N GLY A 26 -33.08 9.63 4.70
CA GLY A 26 -33.20 10.55 3.57
C GLY A 26 -34.39 11.50 3.67
N ASN A 27 -34.61 12.31 2.62
CA ASN A 27 -35.76 13.21 2.54
C ASN A 27 -36.93 12.55 1.80
N SER A 28 -37.77 11.82 2.53
CA SER A 28 -38.94 11.12 1.98
C SER A 28 -40.15 12.02 1.67
N GLN A 29 -39.92 13.33 1.47
CA GLN A 29 -40.94 14.32 1.12
C GLN A 29 -42.17 14.25 2.04
N HIS A 30 -43.33 13.90 1.49
CA HIS A 30 -44.62 13.78 2.18
C HIS A 30 -44.60 12.78 3.36
N ALA A 31 -43.75 11.75 3.31
CA ALA A 31 -43.63 10.75 4.36
C ALA A 31 -42.67 11.15 5.50
N CYS A 32 -41.92 12.25 5.36
CA CYS A 32 -40.89 12.64 6.33
C CYS A 32 -41.48 12.90 7.73
N GLY A 33 -42.69 13.45 7.82
CA GLY A 33 -43.38 13.65 9.10
C GLY A 33 -43.73 12.33 9.79
N LEU A 34 -44.25 11.36 9.02
CA LEU A 34 -44.62 10.05 9.53
C LEU A 34 -43.39 9.23 9.95
N LEU A 35 -42.29 9.31 9.22
CA LEU A 35 -41.02 8.67 9.62
C LEU A 35 -40.46 9.26 10.91
N GLY A 36 -40.59 10.59 11.10
CA GLY A 36 -40.26 11.24 12.36
C GLY A 36 -41.12 10.73 13.52
N LEU A 37 -42.43 10.62 13.30
CA LEU A 37 -43.35 10.06 14.28
C LEU A 37 -43.04 8.59 14.61
N LEU A 38 -42.81 7.76 13.60
CA LEU A 38 -42.44 6.35 13.77
C LEU A 38 -41.17 6.21 14.61
N ARG A 39 -40.14 7.00 14.31
CA ARG A 39 -38.90 7.02 15.10
C ARG A 39 -39.17 7.38 16.56
N VAL A 40 -39.99 8.39 16.82
CA VAL A 40 -40.35 8.79 18.19
C VAL A 40 -41.14 7.71 18.91
N LEU A 41 -42.12 7.08 18.26
CA LEU A 41 -42.90 5.98 18.84
C LEU A 41 -42.01 4.78 19.18
N SER A 42 -41.09 4.40 18.29
CA SER A 42 -40.13 3.33 18.56
C SER A 42 -39.17 3.71 19.69
N SER A 43 -38.66 4.94 19.71
CA SER A 43 -37.74 5.43 20.75
C SER A 43 -38.42 5.41 22.13
N LEU A 44 -39.65 5.92 22.23
CA LEU A 44 -40.43 5.91 23.47
C LEU A 44 -40.72 4.48 23.94
N SER A 45 -40.96 3.55 23.01
CA SER A 45 -41.19 2.14 23.34
C SER A 45 -39.92 1.44 23.83
N TRP A 46 -38.74 1.78 23.29
CA TRP A 46 -37.45 1.16 23.65
C TRP A 46 -36.72 1.84 24.81
N GLY A 47 -37.06 3.09 25.12
CA GLY A 47 -36.47 3.84 26.24
C GLY A 47 -35.21 4.62 25.90
N PHE A 48 -34.83 4.74 24.63
CA PHE A 48 -33.66 5.51 24.20
C PHE A 48 -33.91 6.26 22.89
N LEU A 49 -33.14 7.32 22.69
CA LEU A 49 -33.05 8.13 21.49
C LEU A 49 -31.89 7.66 20.62
N ALA A 50 -32.19 7.24 19.39
CA ALA A 50 -31.15 6.90 18.41
C ALA A 50 -30.40 8.15 17.93
N PRO A 51 -29.11 8.05 17.55
CA PRO A 51 -28.30 9.18 17.14
C PRO A 51 -28.69 9.80 15.79
N THR A 52 -28.33 11.07 15.61
CA THR A 52 -28.36 11.77 14.33
C THR A 52 -27.04 11.52 13.61
N LEU A 53 -27.12 10.99 12.38
CA LEU A 53 -25.93 10.71 11.56
C LEU A 53 -25.36 11.99 10.94
N HIS A 54 -24.09 11.93 10.52
CA HIS A 54 -23.39 12.98 9.78
C HIS A 54 -23.25 14.33 10.51
N LEU A 55 -23.38 14.34 11.83
CA LEU A 55 -23.23 15.56 12.65
C LEU A 55 -21.87 15.57 13.35
N ARG A 56 -20.81 15.91 12.61
CA ARG A 56 -19.45 16.05 13.16
C ARG A 56 -19.14 17.49 13.61
N GLU A 57 -19.68 18.46 12.89
CA GLU A 57 -19.52 19.88 13.16
C GLU A 57 -20.87 20.57 12.96
N LEU A 58 -21.26 21.46 13.87
CA LEU A 58 -22.48 22.25 13.75
C LEU A 58 -22.30 23.35 12.70
N SER A 59 -23.37 23.69 12.00
CA SER A 59 -23.32 24.78 11.02
C SER A 59 -22.98 26.11 11.71
N PRO A 60 -22.00 26.89 11.23
CA PRO A 60 -21.59 28.17 11.84
C PRO A 60 -22.66 29.25 11.75
N LEU A 61 -23.72 29.02 10.97
CA LEU A 61 -24.90 29.89 10.87
C LEU A 61 -25.89 29.72 12.02
N LEU A 62 -25.76 28.67 12.83
CA LEU A 62 -26.43 28.60 14.12
C LEU A 62 -25.74 29.66 15.01
N GLY A 63 -26.47 30.70 15.39
CA GLY A 63 -25.97 31.74 16.29
C GLY A 63 -25.63 31.19 17.67
N ASP A 64 -25.46 32.07 18.65
CA ASP A 64 -25.06 31.64 20.00
C ASP A 64 -26.11 30.69 20.63
N LEU A 65 -25.74 29.42 20.77
CA LEU A 65 -26.56 28.40 21.41
C LEU A 65 -26.44 28.47 22.94
N CYS A 66 -25.53 29.28 23.49
CA CYS A 66 -25.33 29.42 24.94
C CYS A 66 -26.56 29.96 25.67
N ASP A 67 -27.45 30.68 24.98
CA ASP A 67 -28.66 31.25 25.57
C ASP A 67 -29.74 30.18 25.89
N PHE A 68 -29.65 28.97 25.32
CA PHE A 68 -30.65 27.91 25.53
C PHE A 68 -30.00 26.52 25.63
N PRO A 69 -30.28 25.74 26.70
CA PRO A 69 -29.70 24.41 26.84
C PRO A 69 -30.35 23.49 25.79
N ILE A 70 -29.66 23.24 24.68
CA ILE A 70 -30.08 22.40 23.56
C ILE A 70 -28.93 21.45 23.24
N ASP A 71 -29.21 20.16 23.26
CA ASP A 71 -28.23 19.11 22.95
C ASP A 71 -28.58 18.43 21.64
N PHE A 72 -27.58 18.22 20.78
CA PHE A 72 -27.74 17.42 19.57
C PHE A 72 -27.26 16.01 19.83
N ILE A 73 -28.15 15.04 19.63
CA ILE A 73 -27.87 13.64 19.98
C ILE A 73 -27.02 12.99 18.88
N THR A 74 -25.73 12.80 19.16
CA THR A 74 -24.74 12.10 18.31
C THR A 74 -24.56 10.64 18.67
N ASP A 75 -24.94 10.26 19.90
CA ASP A 75 -24.85 8.91 20.43
C ASP A 75 -26.20 8.43 20.96
N HIS A 76 -26.32 7.14 21.29
CA HIS A 76 -27.53 6.64 21.92
C HIS A 76 -27.73 7.30 23.29
N CYS A 77 -28.87 7.95 23.51
CA CYS A 77 -29.19 8.64 24.76
C CYS A 77 -30.44 8.04 25.40
N ASP A 78 -30.33 7.53 26.63
CA ASP A 78 -31.48 6.97 27.35
C ASP A 78 -32.45 8.08 27.78
N PHE A 79 -33.75 7.78 27.75
CA PHE A 79 -34.72 8.66 28.38
C PHE A 79 -34.50 8.66 29.90
N ARG A 80 -34.46 9.86 30.49
CA ARG A 80 -34.30 10.03 31.95
C ARG A 80 -35.41 9.38 32.77
N SER A 81 -36.60 9.26 32.19
CA SER A 81 -37.81 8.76 32.85
C SER A 81 -38.44 7.64 32.02
N SER A 82 -39.19 6.77 32.70
CA SER A 82 -39.97 5.70 32.05
C SER A 82 -41.12 6.22 31.19
N SER A 83 -41.44 7.51 31.25
CA SER A 83 -42.39 8.18 30.36
C SER A 83 -41.88 9.57 30.01
N SER A 84 -41.99 9.93 28.74
CA SER A 84 -41.44 11.19 28.20
C SER A 84 -42.40 11.82 27.19
N PHE A 85 -42.31 13.14 27.06
CA PHE A 85 -42.96 13.89 25.98
C PHE A 85 -41.91 14.24 24.92
N VAL A 86 -42.24 14.01 23.65
CA VAL A 86 -41.37 14.30 22.51
C VAL A 86 -42.14 15.08 21.46
N GLY A 87 -41.59 16.21 21.04
CA GLY A 87 -42.16 17.04 19.97
C GLY A 87 -41.68 16.58 18.60
N VAL A 88 -42.61 16.34 17.68
CA VAL A 88 -42.33 16.05 16.27
C VAL A 88 -42.74 17.26 15.44
N THR A 89 -41.76 17.89 14.78
CA THR A 89 -42.01 19.04 13.91
C THR A 89 -41.82 18.66 12.45
N ALA A 90 -42.82 18.95 11.63
CA ALA A 90 -42.74 18.88 10.18
C ALA A 90 -43.01 20.26 9.58
N ARG A 91 -42.11 20.74 8.72
CA ARG A 91 -42.24 22.02 8.02
C ARG A 91 -42.32 21.78 6.52
N GLY A 92 -43.46 22.13 5.92
CA GLY A 92 -43.66 22.17 4.48
C GLY A 92 -43.39 23.57 3.91
N PHE A 93 -43.66 23.75 2.62
CA PHE A 93 -43.48 25.04 1.94
C PHE A 93 -44.51 26.13 2.31
N GLY A 94 -45.50 25.81 3.16
CA GLY A 94 -46.49 26.77 3.62
C GLY A 94 -47.17 26.33 4.92
N THR A 95 -47.56 25.06 5.02
CA THR A 95 -48.15 24.50 6.25
C THR A 95 -47.07 23.86 7.12
N ASN A 96 -47.08 24.23 8.41
CA ASN A 96 -46.22 23.64 9.44
C ASN A 96 -47.09 22.87 10.43
N VAL A 97 -46.60 21.69 10.84
CA VAL A 97 -47.27 20.84 11.82
C VAL A 97 -46.30 20.54 12.95
N HIS A 98 -46.76 20.67 14.19
CA HIS A 98 -46.05 20.24 15.38
C HIS A 98 -46.97 19.36 16.21
N ALA A 99 -46.51 18.14 16.51
CA ALA A 99 -47.24 17.18 17.32
C ALA A 99 -46.45 16.89 18.59
N VAL A 100 -47.12 16.94 19.75
CA VAL A 100 -46.54 16.52 21.03
C VAL A 100 -46.99 15.10 21.29
N VAL A 101 -46.03 14.19 21.41
CA VAL A 101 -46.27 12.76 21.61
C VAL A 101 -45.86 12.39 23.02
N TRP A 102 -46.76 11.75 23.75
CA TRP A 102 -46.45 11.14 25.03
C TRP A 102 -46.36 9.63 24.87
N GLY A 103 -45.37 9.02 25.51
CA GLY A 103 -45.23 7.57 25.53
C GLY A 103 -44.57 7.08 26.80
N ARG A 104 -44.76 5.79 27.06
CA ARG A 104 -44.16 5.08 28.19
C ARG A 104 -43.29 3.94 27.65
N LEU A 105 -42.15 3.75 28.31
CA LEU A 105 -41.24 2.64 28.11
C LEU A 105 -42.00 1.32 28.23
N ASP A 106 -41.77 0.45 27.26
CA ASP A 106 -42.17 -0.95 27.31
C ASP A 106 -40.95 -1.77 27.76
N GLU A 107 -40.92 -2.10 29.06
CA GLU A 107 -39.81 -2.85 29.67
C GLU A 107 -39.55 -4.20 28.97
N THR A 108 -40.56 -4.77 28.32
CA THR A 108 -40.38 -6.03 27.56
C THR A 108 -39.54 -5.87 26.30
N LYS A 109 -39.43 -4.64 25.77
CA LYS A 109 -38.69 -4.32 24.55
C LYS A 109 -37.36 -3.63 24.83
N ARG A 110 -37.09 -3.26 26.09
CA ARG A 110 -35.80 -2.68 26.46
C ARG A 110 -34.73 -3.74 26.21
N PRO A 111 -33.75 -3.49 25.32
CA PRO A 111 -32.66 -4.44 25.13
C PRO A 111 -31.92 -4.59 26.46
N SER A 112 -31.65 -5.83 26.88
CA SER A 112 -30.82 -6.07 28.05
C SER A 112 -29.45 -5.45 27.81
N PRO A 113 -28.80 -4.86 28.84
CA PRO A 113 -27.44 -4.35 28.74
C PRO A 113 -26.39 -5.46 28.59
N GLU A 114 -26.79 -6.64 28.12
CA GLU A 114 -25.84 -7.68 27.73
C GLU A 114 -24.88 -7.05 26.73
N SER A 115 -23.60 -7.03 27.11
CA SER A 115 -22.52 -6.72 26.19
C SER A 115 -22.70 -7.69 25.03
N ARG A 116 -23.19 -7.20 23.90
CA ARG A 116 -22.94 -7.87 22.63
C ARG A 116 -21.43 -7.82 22.47
N VAL A 117 -20.74 -8.81 23.04
CA VAL A 117 -19.46 -9.26 22.51
C VAL A 117 -19.78 -9.44 21.05
N SER A 118 -19.26 -8.56 20.22
CA SER A 118 -19.52 -8.58 18.79
C SER A 118 -19.07 -9.96 18.32
N GLN A 119 -20.00 -10.91 18.21
CA GLN A 119 -19.72 -12.22 17.63
C GLN A 119 -19.33 -12.08 16.16
N HIS A 120 -19.68 -10.94 15.57
CA HIS A 120 -19.14 -10.48 14.32
C HIS A 120 -17.72 -9.97 14.62
N GLY A 121 -16.71 -10.68 14.10
CA GLY A 121 -15.33 -10.19 14.12
C GLY A 121 -15.30 -8.73 13.69
N LYS A 122 -14.49 -7.92 14.37
CA LYS A 122 -14.27 -6.51 14.05
C LYS A 122 -14.15 -6.39 12.53
N LEU A 123 -14.98 -5.57 11.89
CA LEU A 123 -14.86 -5.32 10.44
C LEU A 123 -13.48 -4.71 10.22
N LEU A 124 -12.50 -5.54 9.88
CA LEU A 124 -11.09 -5.13 9.73
C LEU A 124 -10.92 -4.25 8.49
N PHE A 125 -11.75 -4.46 7.47
CA PHE A 125 -11.73 -3.72 6.21
C PHE A 125 -13.06 -3.88 5.47
N TRP A 126 -13.34 -2.94 4.55
CA TRP A 126 -14.42 -3.03 3.58
C TRP A 126 -13.82 -2.93 2.18
N PRO A 127 -13.60 -4.02 1.44
CA PRO A 127 -13.00 -3.94 0.13
C PRO A 127 -14.07 -3.72 -0.95
N GLY A 128 -13.70 -2.99 -2.00
CA GLY A 128 -14.49 -2.84 -3.21
C GLY A 128 -14.42 -4.03 -4.19
N GLY A 129 -14.07 -5.26 -3.77
CA GLY A 129 -14.18 -6.43 -4.67
C GLY A 129 -13.37 -7.67 -4.27
N GLY A 130 -13.98 -8.84 -4.51
CA GLY A 130 -13.42 -10.20 -4.43
C GLY A 130 -14.49 -11.28 -4.22
N GLY A 131 -14.47 -12.33 -5.05
CA GLY A 131 -15.56 -13.29 -5.32
C GLY A 131 -15.86 -14.37 -4.28
N ASP A 132 -16.85 -15.22 -4.57
CA ASP A 132 -17.27 -16.35 -3.74
C ASP A 132 -16.19 -17.44 -3.76
N LEU A 133 -15.39 -17.54 -2.68
CA LEU A 133 -14.50 -18.68 -2.48
C LEU A 133 -15.35 -19.85 -1.98
N LEU A 134 -15.67 -20.78 -2.87
CA LEU A 134 -16.34 -22.02 -2.46
C LEU A 134 -15.45 -22.77 -1.45
N ASP A 135 -16.03 -23.61 -0.59
CA ASP A 135 -15.24 -24.37 0.39
C ASP A 135 -14.14 -25.22 -0.28
N ALA A 136 -14.39 -25.69 -1.50
CA ALA A 136 -13.41 -26.42 -2.33
C ALA A 136 -12.26 -25.55 -2.87
N GLU A 137 -12.37 -24.23 -2.80
CA GLU A 137 -11.36 -23.27 -3.27
C GLU A 137 -10.55 -22.65 -2.13
N GLN A 138 -10.78 -23.08 -0.89
CA GLN A 138 -9.94 -22.71 0.24
C GLN A 138 -8.50 -23.21 0.06
N PRO A 139 -7.49 -22.50 0.59
CA PRO A 139 -6.11 -22.97 0.56
C PRO A 139 -5.93 -24.26 1.37
N GLU A 140 -5.28 -25.27 0.80
CA GLU A 140 -4.82 -26.46 1.51
C GLU A 140 -3.41 -26.26 2.10
N LEU A 141 -2.56 -25.53 1.39
CA LEU A 141 -1.17 -25.24 1.75
C LEU A 141 -1.01 -23.80 2.24
N GLY A 142 -1.71 -22.85 1.61
CA GLY A 142 -1.67 -21.45 2.00
C GLY A 142 -1.62 -20.47 0.81
N TYR A 143 -1.25 -19.22 1.13
CA TYR A 143 -1.08 -18.15 0.15
C TYR A 143 0.40 -17.95 -0.16
N TYR A 144 0.72 -17.84 -1.45
CA TYR A 144 2.07 -17.69 -1.96
C TYR A 144 2.16 -16.41 -2.78
N ILE A 145 3.10 -15.53 -2.45
CA ILE A 145 3.37 -14.36 -3.27
C ILE A 145 4.28 -14.75 -4.44
N VAL A 146 4.02 -14.16 -5.61
CA VAL A 146 4.89 -14.25 -6.78
C VAL A 146 5.13 -12.85 -7.32
N GLY A 147 6.33 -12.56 -7.80
CA GLY A 147 6.60 -11.27 -8.41
C GLY A 147 7.78 -11.25 -9.34
N SER A 148 7.97 -10.13 -10.03
CA SER A 148 9.09 -9.93 -10.96
C SER A 148 10.47 -10.05 -10.29
N TRP A 149 10.56 -9.78 -8.98
CA TRP A 149 11.81 -9.92 -8.19
C TRP A 149 12.26 -11.37 -8.02
N SER A 150 11.31 -12.31 -7.95
CA SER A 150 11.56 -13.74 -7.77
C SER A 150 11.50 -14.51 -9.10
N SER A 151 11.43 -13.79 -10.22
CA SER A 151 11.15 -14.38 -11.54
C SER A 151 9.85 -15.20 -11.53
N TRP A 152 8.82 -14.69 -10.86
CA TRP A 152 7.52 -15.34 -10.69
C TRP A 152 7.58 -16.69 -9.97
N SER A 153 8.62 -16.90 -9.16
CA SER A 153 8.73 -18.06 -8.29
C SER A 153 7.91 -17.84 -7.00
N PRO A 154 7.06 -18.81 -6.60
CA PRO A 154 6.19 -18.67 -5.43
C PRO A 154 6.96 -18.74 -4.11
N GLU A 155 6.64 -17.81 -3.22
CA GLU A 155 7.17 -17.70 -1.85
C GLU A 155 6.02 -17.67 -0.85
N PRO A 156 6.07 -18.44 0.26
CA PRO A 156 4.95 -18.52 1.20
C PRO A 156 4.74 -17.19 1.95
N MET A 157 3.48 -16.80 2.13
CA MET A 157 3.10 -15.69 3.00
C MET A 157 2.90 -16.19 4.45
N GLU A 158 3.29 -15.38 5.43
CA GLU A 158 3.17 -15.72 6.85
C GLU A 158 1.82 -15.27 7.41
N GLU A 159 1.10 -16.13 8.12
CA GLU A 159 -0.12 -15.73 8.83
C GLU A 159 0.24 -14.93 10.09
N GLU A 160 -0.18 -13.66 10.15
CA GLU A 160 0.10 -12.75 11.26
C GLU A 160 -1.01 -12.77 12.32
N GLU A 161 -2.27 -12.77 11.84
CA GLU A 161 -3.50 -12.76 12.61
C GLU A 161 -4.55 -13.57 11.84
N ASP A 162 -5.65 -13.95 12.49
CA ASP A 162 -6.74 -14.71 11.86
C ASP A 162 -7.24 -14.03 10.57
N GLY A 163 -6.91 -14.65 9.43
CA GLY A 163 -7.24 -14.15 8.09
C GLY A 163 -6.36 -12.99 7.59
N CYS A 164 -5.18 -12.74 8.15
CA CYS A 164 -4.21 -11.75 7.66
C CYS A 164 -2.86 -12.44 7.37
N PHE A 165 -2.45 -12.41 6.09
CA PHE A 165 -1.21 -13.01 5.61
C PHE A 165 -0.26 -11.91 5.14
N GLY A 166 0.97 -11.90 5.64
CA GLY A 166 1.96 -10.87 5.36
C GLY A 166 3.18 -11.40 4.61
N PHE A 167 3.76 -10.57 3.76
CA PHE A 167 5.06 -10.79 3.13
C PHE A 167 5.85 -9.48 3.07
N THR A 168 7.15 -9.55 3.34
CA THR A 168 8.02 -8.37 3.29
C THR A 168 8.99 -8.48 2.13
N VAL A 169 9.03 -7.46 1.28
CA VAL A 169 9.95 -7.37 0.15
C VAL A 169 10.82 -6.12 0.27
N SER A 170 12.11 -6.26 0.01
CA SER A 170 13.09 -5.17 -0.01
C SER A 170 13.45 -4.81 -1.46
N LEU A 171 13.15 -3.58 -1.87
CA LEU A 171 13.35 -3.09 -3.23
C LEU A 171 14.44 -2.02 -3.30
N PRO A 172 15.39 -2.09 -4.24
CA PRO A 172 16.34 -1.01 -4.48
C PRO A 172 15.63 0.29 -4.87
N GLN A 173 16.26 1.43 -4.60
CA GLN A 173 15.74 2.74 -4.97
C GLN A 173 15.42 2.87 -6.46
N GLY A 174 14.23 3.40 -6.77
CA GLY A 174 13.77 3.58 -8.14
C GLY A 174 13.41 2.28 -8.87
N THR A 175 13.27 1.17 -8.14
CA THR A 175 12.80 -0.10 -8.70
C THR A 175 11.28 -0.10 -8.84
N ARG A 176 10.79 -0.74 -9.89
CA ARG A 176 9.38 -1.08 -10.10
C ARG A 176 9.25 -2.59 -10.14
N GLU A 177 8.34 -3.15 -9.34
CA GLU A 177 8.11 -4.58 -9.26
C GLU A 177 6.63 -4.91 -9.33
N ALA A 178 6.27 -5.90 -10.14
CA ALA A 178 4.91 -6.40 -10.27
C ALA A 178 4.72 -7.70 -9.47
N PHE A 179 3.52 -7.94 -8.93
CA PHE A 179 3.22 -9.15 -8.18
C PHE A 179 1.77 -9.62 -8.25
N GLN A 180 1.58 -10.90 -7.88
CA GLN A 180 0.30 -11.57 -7.65
C GLN A 180 0.38 -12.45 -6.39
N ILE A 181 -0.74 -13.02 -5.98
CA ILE A 181 -0.78 -14.00 -4.89
C ILE A 181 -1.46 -15.27 -5.41
N TRP A 182 -0.77 -16.41 -5.36
CA TRP A 182 -1.30 -17.71 -5.78
C TRP A 182 -1.77 -18.51 -4.58
N ILE A 183 -2.91 -19.19 -4.72
CA ILE A 183 -3.40 -20.14 -3.72
C ILE A 183 -2.72 -21.50 -3.97
N ASP A 184 -2.13 -22.07 -2.93
CA ASP A 184 -1.46 -23.38 -2.95
C ASP A 184 -0.35 -23.48 -4.01
N SER A 185 0.35 -22.37 -4.26
CA SER A 185 1.44 -22.28 -5.24
C SER A 185 0.99 -22.60 -6.68
N ASN A 186 -0.32 -22.49 -6.96
CA ASN A 186 -0.91 -22.84 -8.24
C ASN A 186 -1.23 -21.57 -9.07
N PRO A 187 -0.60 -21.36 -10.24
CA PRO A 187 -0.88 -20.20 -11.10
C PRO A 187 -2.32 -20.16 -11.64
N GLY A 188 -3.01 -21.31 -11.71
CA GLY A 188 -4.42 -21.36 -12.09
C GLY A 188 -5.38 -20.86 -11.00
N ARG A 189 -4.86 -20.63 -9.79
CA ARG A 189 -5.61 -20.09 -8.64
C ARG A 189 -4.99 -18.77 -8.19
N ALA A 190 -4.75 -17.87 -9.13
CA ALA A 190 -4.18 -16.57 -8.86
C ALA A 190 -5.25 -15.59 -8.33
N LEU A 191 -4.91 -14.89 -7.26
CA LEU A 191 -5.53 -13.63 -6.86
C LEU A 191 -4.79 -12.51 -7.57
N HIS A 192 -5.56 -11.65 -8.24
CA HIS A 192 -5.02 -10.57 -9.06
C HIS A 192 -5.96 -9.34 -9.05
N PRO A 193 -5.50 -8.15 -9.45
CA PRO A 193 -6.37 -7.00 -9.59
C PRO A 193 -7.16 -6.99 -10.91
N ALA A 194 -8.02 -6.00 -11.10
CA ALA A 194 -8.81 -5.81 -12.32
C ALA A 194 -7.98 -5.43 -13.56
N CYS A 195 -6.79 -4.86 -13.38
CA CYS A 195 -5.89 -4.43 -14.45
C CYS A 195 -4.42 -4.61 -14.03
N THR A 196 -3.51 -4.60 -15.00
CA THR A 196 -2.07 -4.49 -14.78
C THR A 196 -1.71 -3.23 -14.01
N ASP A 197 -0.63 -3.30 -13.22
CA ASP A 197 -0.07 -2.20 -12.43
C ASP A 197 -1.06 -1.52 -11.46
N ALA A 198 -1.95 -2.30 -10.86
CA ALA A 198 -2.93 -1.78 -9.92
C ALA A 198 -2.29 -1.31 -8.61
N SER A 199 -2.93 -0.31 -7.98
CA SER A 199 -2.47 0.29 -6.73
C SER A 199 -2.93 -0.47 -5.48
N SER A 200 -2.32 -0.12 -4.34
CA SER A 200 -2.65 -0.67 -3.02
C SER A 200 -4.13 -0.48 -2.70
N GLY A 201 -4.81 -1.55 -2.28
CA GLY A 201 -6.24 -1.52 -1.95
C GLY A 201 -7.19 -1.61 -3.14
N SER A 202 -6.67 -1.83 -4.36
CA SER A 202 -7.50 -2.15 -5.53
C SER A 202 -8.31 -3.44 -5.31
N ALA A 203 -9.45 -3.56 -6.02
CA ALA A 203 -10.30 -4.75 -5.95
C ALA A 203 -9.51 -6.02 -6.26
N VAL A 204 -9.74 -7.06 -5.47
CA VAL A 204 -9.13 -8.38 -5.65
C VAL A 204 -10.08 -9.23 -6.49
N HIS A 205 -9.54 -9.95 -7.48
CA HIS A 205 -10.27 -10.87 -8.36
C HIS A 205 -9.63 -12.28 -8.26
N GLY A 206 -10.29 -13.26 -8.89
CA GLY A 206 -9.93 -14.68 -8.76
C GLY A 206 -10.51 -15.34 -7.50
N PRO A 207 -10.11 -16.60 -7.19
CA PRO A 207 -9.02 -17.35 -7.82
C PRO A 207 -9.36 -17.78 -9.25
N SER A 208 -8.53 -17.39 -10.23
CA SER A 208 -8.70 -17.80 -11.63
C SER A 208 -7.39 -17.74 -12.40
N SER A 209 -7.32 -18.50 -13.50
CA SER A 209 -6.29 -18.32 -14.54
C SER A 209 -6.60 -17.18 -15.51
N ASP A 210 -7.86 -16.76 -15.55
CA ASP A 210 -8.33 -15.70 -16.44
C ASP A 210 -7.70 -14.37 -16.00
N HIS A 211 -7.02 -13.68 -16.91
CA HIS A 211 -6.26 -12.45 -16.63
C HIS A 211 -4.98 -12.68 -15.81
N CYS A 212 -4.25 -13.76 -16.10
CA CYS A 212 -2.94 -14.08 -15.53
C CYS A 212 -1.89 -12.96 -15.64
N ASP A 213 -2.11 -11.96 -16.49
CA ASP A 213 -1.20 -10.84 -16.68
C ASP A 213 -1.50 -9.65 -15.75
N ASN A 214 -2.65 -9.63 -15.06
CA ASN A 214 -3.01 -8.52 -14.17
C ASN A 214 -2.20 -8.57 -12.88
N THR A 215 -1.59 -7.45 -12.50
CA THR A 215 -0.61 -7.38 -11.41
C THR A 215 -0.83 -6.16 -10.53
N TRP A 216 -0.45 -6.28 -9.27
CA TRP A 216 -0.22 -5.11 -8.43
C TRP A 216 1.20 -4.59 -8.63
N LEU A 217 1.39 -3.28 -8.53
CA LEU A 217 2.70 -2.63 -8.72
C LEU A 217 3.25 -2.06 -7.41
N LEU A 218 4.47 -2.47 -7.07
CA LEU A 218 5.30 -1.85 -6.05
C LEU A 218 6.30 -0.90 -6.72
N GLN A 219 6.39 0.32 -6.21
CA GLN A 219 7.31 1.32 -6.73
C GLN A 219 8.09 1.96 -5.58
N SER A 220 9.41 1.78 -5.61
CA SER A 220 10.33 2.44 -4.68
C SER A 220 10.58 3.89 -5.11
N ARG A 221 10.70 4.80 -4.14
CA ARG A 221 10.91 6.23 -4.40
C ARG A 221 12.38 6.51 -4.67
N VAL A 222 12.67 7.34 -5.67
CA VAL A 222 14.01 7.91 -5.83
C VAL A 222 14.16 9.09 -4.87
N ILE A 223 15.02 8.98 -3.87
CA ILE A 223 15.39 10.12 -3.02
C ILE A 223 16.60 10.78 -3.68
N PRO A 224 16.53 12.03 -4.17
CA PRO A 224 17.68 12.72 -4.73
C PRO A 224 18.76 12.84 -3.66
N GLN A 225 19.96 12.32 -3.92
CA GLN A 225 21.10 12.57 -3.03
C GLN A 225 21.44 14.06 -3.10
N VAL A 226 21.26 14.76 -1.98
CA VAL A 226 21.79 16.12 -1.82
C VAL A 226 23.29 15.99 -1.67
N HIS A 227 24.04 16.27 -2.74
CA HIS A 227 25.48 16.42 -2.68
C HIS A 227 25.81 17.65 -1.82
N THR A 228 26.00 17.45 -0.52
CA THR A 228 26.69 18.41 0.34
C THR A 228 28.17 18.11 0.23
N GLY A 229 28.89 18.99 -0.44
CA GLY A 229 30.30 18.80 -0.75
C GLY A 229 31.17 18.78 0.51
N GLN A 230 31.97 17.72 0.66
CA GLN A 230 33.41 17.76 0.85
C GLN A 230 33.95 16.33 0.93
N GLU A 231 34.88 16.00 0.03
CA GLU A 231 35.63 14.75 0.03
C GLU A 231 36.49 14.66 1.30
N GLN A 232 36.19 13.71 2.19
CA GLN A 232 37.20 13.05 3.03
C GLN A 232 36.84 11.57 3.20
N SER A 233 37.70 10.72 2.64
CA SER A 233 37.99 9.32 2.98
C SER A 233 36.90 8.49 3.69
N GLY A 234 36.39 7.49 2.96
CA GLY A 234 35.62 6.37 3.54
C GLY A 234 34.13 6.39 3.17
N PHE A 235 33.81 6.27 1.89
CA PHE A 235 32.41 6.21 1.44
C PHE A 235 31.76 4.88 1.84
N ILE A 236 30.92 4.90 2.88
CA ILE A 236 29.80 3.96 2.99
C ILE A 236 28.68 4.56 2.13
N VAL A 237 28.58 4.17 0.87
CA VAL A 237 27.38 4.45 0.08
C VAL A 237 26.27 3.58 0.67
N ARG A 238 25.52 4.11 1.64
CA ARG A 238 24.26 3.51 2.08
C ARG A 238 23.27 3.66 0.92
N GLN A 239 23.26 2.68 0.01
CA GLN A 239 22.14 2.57 -0.92
C GLN A 239 20.90 2.20 -0.08
N ILE A 240 19.99 3.16 0.01
CA ILE A 240 18.76 3.03 0.79
C ILE A 240 17.82 2.15 -0.04
N CYS A 241 17.46 0.97 0.43
CA CYS A 241 16.37 0.19 -0.17
C CYS A 241 15.07 0.46 0.60
N ASP A 242 13.98 0.57 -0.14
CA ASP A 242 12.63 0.69 0.42
C ASP A 242 12.11 -0.71 0.74
N GLU A 243 11.58 -0.87 1.95
CA GLU A 243 10.96 -2.11 2.38
C GLU A 243 9.44 -1.95 2.32
N PHE A 244 8.75 -2.93 1.75
CA PHE A 244 7.30 -2.95 1.64
C PHE A 244 6.74 -4.17 2.39
N ARG A 245 5.78 -3.92 3.29
CA ARG A 245 4.96 -4.99 3.89
C ARG A 245 3.68 -5.11 3.08
N ILE A 246 3.55 -6.23 2.39
CA ILE A 246 2.37 -6.62 1.59
C ILE A 246 1.49 -7.48 2.49
N ARG A 247 0.18 -7.24 2.49
CA ARG A 247 -0.80 -7.96 3.29
C ARG A 247 -1.98 -8.39 2.44
N LEU A 248 -2.32 -9.67 2.54
CA LEU A 248 -3.59 -10.23 2.10
C LEU A 248 -4.50 -10.38 3.32
N ARG A 249 -5.67 -9.75 3.30
CA ARG A 249 -6.72 -9.96 4.30
C ARG A 249 -7.88 -10.75 3.73
N VAL A 250 -8.32 -11.77 4.47
CA VAL A 250 -9.29 -12.79 4.06
C VAL A 250 -10.37 -12.90 5.12
N ARG A 251 -11.64 -12.63 4.75
CA ARG A 251 -12.81 -12.86 5.62
C ARG A 251 -14.00 -13.39 4.82
N GLY A 252 -14.30 -14.68 4.98
CA GLY A 252 -15.35 -15.36 4.21
C GLY A 252 -15.03 -15.30 2.72
N LYS A 253 -15.84 -14.56 1.95
CA LYS A 253 -15.59 -14.28 0.52
C LYS A 253 -14.80 -12.99 0.26
N TRP A 254 -14.66 -12.12 1.25
CA TRP A 254 -14.03 -10.81 1.07
C TRP A 254 -12.50 -10.91 1.11
N ARG A 255 -11.85 -10.22 0.18
CA ARG A 255 -10.38 -10.19 0.05
C ARG A 255 -9.92 -8.73 -0.09
N LEU A 256 -8.75 -8.43 0.47
CA LEU A 256 -8.06 -7.15 0.28
C LEU A 256 -6.57 -7.42 0.19
N VAL A 257 -5.93 -6.82 -0.81
CA VAL A 257 -4.48 -6.72 -0.88
C VAL A 257 -4.09 -5.27 -0.66
N ASP A 258 -3.34 -5.01 0.39
CA ASP A 258 -2.73 -3.70 0.66
C ASP A 258 -1.24 -3.86 0.93
N TRP A 259 -0.51 -2.76 0.78
CA TRP A 259 0.87 -2.69 1.24
C TRP A 259 1.20 -1.31 1.77
N GLN A 260 2.19 -1.28 2.64
CA GLN A 260 2.75 -0.07 3.22
C GLN A 260 4.28 -0.12 3.16
N GLN A 261 4.90 1.02 2.89
CA GLN A 261 6.34 1.16 3.02
C GLN A 261 6.70 1.12 4.51
N VAL A 262 7.57 0.20 4.89
CA VAL A 262 8.15 0.13 6.22
C VAL A 262 9.25 1.19 6.27
N ILE A 263 9.04 2.23 7.07
CA ILE A 263 10.07 3.24 7.28
C ILE A 263 11.17 2.57 8.12
N CYS A 264 12.32 2.29 7.50
CA CYS A 264 13.54 1.93 8.20
C CYS A 264 13.98 3.13 9.05
N GLY A 265 13.49 3.20 10.29
CA GLY A 265 13.71 4.32 11.19
C GLY A 265 12.81 4.23 12.42
N LYS A 266 12.97 3.18 13.22
CA LYS A 266 12.84 3.43 14.65
C LYS A 266 14.07 4.28 15.01
N GLU A 267 13.87 5.58 15.18
CA GLU A 267 14.59 6.27 16.23
C GLU A 267 14.21 5.51 17.51
N GLU A 268 15.02 4.52 17.89
CA GLU A 268 15.09 4.16 19.29
C GLU A 268 15.50 5.45 19.99
N GLU A 269 14.58 6.03 20.76
CA GLU A 269 14.94 7.13 21.66
C GLU A 269 16.21 6.72 22.39
N PRO A 270 17.29 7.52 22.35
CA PRO A 270 18.49 7.19 23.08
C PRO A 270 18.11 7.19 24.55
N CYS A 271 18.01 5.99 25.14
CA CYS A 271 18.07 5.84 26.58
C CYS A 271 19.42 6.44 27.01
N TRP A 272 19.34 7.61 27.62
CA TRP A 272 20.48 8.31 28.19
C TRP A 272 20.91 7.59 29.46
N ASP A 273 21.51 6.41 29.31
CA ASP A 273 22.31 5.80 30.35
C ASP A 273 23.70 5.58 29.77
N GLY A 274 24.64 6.37 30.30
CA GLY A 274 25.99 6.46 29.81
C GLY A 274 26.78 5.15 29.96
N ALA A 275 27.84 5.10 29.14
CA ALA A 275 28.89 4.08 29.09
C ALA A 275 28.52 2.78 28.36
N ASP A 276 28.81 2.74 27.06
CA ASP A 276 29.97 1.97 26.59
C ASP A 276 30.29 2.25 25.12
N THR A 277 31.52 2.70 24.91
CA THR A 277 32.13 2.88 23.59
C THR A 277 32.40 1.53 22.90
N ALA A 278 32.17 1.54 21.59
CA ALA A 278 32.75 0.65 20.58
C ALA A 278 32.22 -0.79 20.47
N LYS A 279 31.17 -0.95 19.66
CA LYS A 279 31.14 -1.99 18.62
C LYS A 279 30.68 -1.37 17.30
N VAL A 280 31.65 -0.97 16.49
CA VAL A 280 31.43 -0.79 15.05
C VAL A 280 31.38 -2.20 14.49
N ASP A 281 30.18 -2.77 14.36
CA ASP A 281 29.99 -4.01 13.62
C ASP A 281 30.52 -3.78 12.21
N THR A 282 31.64 -4.45 11.92
CA THR A 282 32.30 -4.38 10.63
C THR A 282 31.38 -5.08 9.65
N LEU A 283 30.66 -4.32 8.83
CA LEU A 283 29.75 -4.83 7.81
C LEU A 283 30.55 -5.70 6.83
N VAL A 284 30.40 -7.02 6.94
CA VAL A 284 31.03 -7.98 6.03
C VAL A 284 30.20 -8.02 4.74
N MET A 285 30.80 -7.59 3.64
CA MET A 285 30.29 -7.83 2.29
C MET A 285 30.25 -9.35 2.06
N ALA A 286 29.07 -9.96 2.10
CA ALA A 286 28.90 -11.37 1.76
C ALA A 286 28.22 -11.49 0.39
N PRO A 287 28.69 -12.35 -0.52
CA PRO A 287 27.93 -12.68 -1.72
C PRO A 287 26.56 -13.23 -1.33
N ALA A 288 25.52 -12.91 -2.12
CA ALA A 288 24.15 -13.35 -1.87
C ALA A 288 24.12 -14.87 -1.59
N THR A 289 23.71 -15.26 -0.38
CA THR A 289 23.68 -16.66 0.07
C THR A 289 22.40 -17.39 -0.34
N GLN A 290 21.41 -16.69 -0.90
CA GLN A 290 20.22 -17.29 -1.47
C GLN A 290 20.18 -17.07 -2.99
N PRO A 291 19.80 -18.10 -3.78
CA PRO A 291 19.71 -17.98 -5.22
C PRO A 291 18.53 -17.07 -5.57
N ILE A 292 18.83 -15.82 -5.91
CA ILE A 292 17.87 -15.00 -6.64
C ILE A 292 17.86 -15.57 -8.06
N ASN A 293 16.73 -16.16 -8.45
CA ASN A 293 16.51 -16.79 -9.76
C ASN A 293 16.40 -15.76 -10.91
N SER A 294 17.13 -14.65 -10.82
CA SER A 294 17.18 -13.62 -11.86
C SER A 294 18.24 -13.96 -12.90
N VAL A 295 17.85 -13.88 -14.17
CA VAL A 295 18.76 -14.02 -15.30
C VAL A 295 19.01 -12.64 -15.89
N TYR A 296 20.27 -12.25 -16.05
CA TYR A 296 20.64 -10.95 -16.60
C TYR A 296 21.05 -11.05 -18.07
N TYR A 297 20.76 -10.00 -18.82
CA TYR A 297 21.03 -9.88 -20.25
C TYR A 297 21.68 -8.54 -20.53
N VAL A 298 22.80 -8.54 -21.24
CA VAL A 298 23.40 -7.30 -21.74
C VAL A 298 22.70 -6.90 -23.04
N MET A 299 22.47 -5.61 -23.21
CA MET A 299 21.89 -5.03 -24.42
C MET A 299 22.65 -3.76 -24.75
N GLY A 300 22.83 -3.45 -26.04
CA GLY A 300 23.41 -2.17 -26.40
C GLY A 300 23.58 -2.00 -27.90
N SER A 301 24.25 -0.93 -28.29
CA SER A 301 24.55 -0.66 -29.69
C SER A 301 25.24 -1.82 -30.44
N PRO A 302 26.15 -2.63 -29.83
CA PRO A 302 26.78 -3.73 -30.55
C PRO A 302 25.85 -4.93 -30.80
N THR A 303 24.89 -5.16 -29.90
CA THR A 303 23.89 -6.24 -30.04
C THR A 303 22.66 -5.77 -30.81
N SER A 304 22.68 -4.55 -31.36
CA SER A 304 21.49 -3.88 -31.91
C SER A 304 20.32 -3.91 -30.92
N TRP A 305 20.62 -3.73 -29.63
CA TRP A 305 19.68 -3.78 -28.50
C TRP A 305 18.97 -5.12 -28.30
N ALA A 306 19.46 -6.21 -28.91
CA ALA A 306 19.00 -7.57 -28.60
C ALA A 306 19.52 -8.02 -27.23
N PHE A 307 18.73 -8.85 -26.53
CA PHE A 307 19.08 -9.45 -25.25
C PHE A 307 20.13 -10.56 -25.43
N GLU A 308 21.36 -10.32 -24.98
CA GLU A 308 22.41 -11.34 -24.90
C GLU A 308 22.60 -11.79 -23.44
N GLN A 309 22.39 -13.08 -23.18
CA GLN A 309 22.42 -13.60 -21.81
C GLN A 309 23.81 -13.48 -21.19
N MET A 310 23.86 -12.96 -19.96
CA MET A 310 25.08 -12.95 -19.16
C MET A 310 25.30 -14.34 -18.54
N SER A 311 26.55 -14.79 -18.55
CA SER A 311 26.97 -16.05 -17.91
C SER A 311 27.12 -15.86 -16.41
N CYS A 312 26.51 -16.73 -15.60
CA CYS A 312 26.73 -16.77 -14.16
C CYS A 312 28.15 -17.32 -13.87
N ALA A 313 29.02 -16.50 -13.29
CA ALA A 313 30.41 -16.84 -12.99
C ALA A 313 30.65 -17.15 -11.50
N GLY A 314 29.61 -17.06 -10.67
CA GLY A 314 29.62 -17.30 -9.23
C GLY A 314 28.36 -16.72 -8.57
N PRO A 315 28.14 -16.94 -7.26
CA PRO A 315 27.00 -16.39 -6.54
C PRO A 315 26.92 -14.86 -6.70
N GLY A 316 25.86 -14.39 -7.36
CA GLY A 316 25.65 -12.97 -7.64
C GLY A 316 26.59 -12.35 -8.67
N ILE A 317 27.42 -13.11 -9.39
CA ILE A 317 28.35 -12.55 -10.40
C ILE A 317 27.91 -12.97 -11.80
N TYR A 318 27.60 -11.99 -12.64
CA TYR A 318 27.14 -12.18 -14.00
C TYR A 318 28.08 -11.49 -14.98
N ILE A 319 28.44 -12.19 -16.05
CA ILE A 319 29.49 -11.76 -16.97
C ILE A 319 29.00 -11.81 -18.42
N ALA A 320 29.26 -10.75 -19.16
CA ALA A 320 29.12 -10.74 -20.61
C ALA A 320 30.39 -10.19 -21.27
N VAL A 321 30.60 -10.55 -22.53
CA VAL A 321 31.68 -9.99 -23.36
C VAL A 321 31.03 -9.27 -24.53
N LEU A 322 31.17 -7.94 -24.57
CA LEU A 322 30.75 -7.14 -25.71
C LEU A 322 31.93 -6.89 -26.65
N ARG A 323 31.66 -7.04 -27.95
CA ARG A 323 32.58 -6.63 -29.03
C ARG A 323 32.14 -5.28 -29.57
N LEU A 324 33.01 -4.28 -29.53
CA LEU A 324 32.71 -2.96 -30.09
C LEU A 324 32.65 -3.04 -31.61
N THR A 325 31.55 -2.56 -32.20
CA THR A 325 31.42 -2.41 -33.66
C THR A 325 31.98 -1.06 -34.13
N THR A 326 31.97 -0.04 -33.27
CA THR A 326 32.48 1.31 -33.54
C THR A 326 33.43 1.78 -32.43
N ALA A 327 33.93 3.03 -32.48
CA ALA A 327 34.82 3.59 -31.47
C ALA A 327 34.17 3.83 -30.09
N ALA A 328 32.86 3.60 -29.96
CA ALA A 328 32.17 3.58 -28.68
C ALA A 328 30.98 2.62 -28.72
N CYS A 329 30.52 2.19 -27.54
CA CYS A 329 29.24 1.53 -27.41
C CYS A 329 28.46 2.05 -26.20
N ASP A 330 27.16 2.19 -26.39
CA ASP A 330 26.20 2.47 -25.33
C ASP A 330 25.50 1.14 -24.97
N PHE A 331 25.34 0.85 -23.68
CA PHE A 331 24.75 -0.41 -23.22
C PHE A 331 23.95 -0.26 -21.92
N GLN A 332 23.10 -1.24 -21.65
CA GLN A 332 22.31 -1.46 -20.43
C GLN A 332 22.27 -2.95 -20.09
N ILE A 333 21.73 -3.28 -18.92
CA ILE A 333 21.52 -4.67 -18.52
C ILE A 333 20.04 -4.83 -18.17
N ALA A 334 19.35 -5.77 -18.82
CA ALA A 334 17.99 -6.14 -18.45
C ALA A 334 17.97 -7.38 -17.56
N ARG A 335 17.01 -7.41 -16.65
CA ARG A 335 16.66 -8.60 -15.86
C ARG A 335 15.52 -9.35 -16.56
N ASN A 336 15.62 -10.67 -16.62
CA ASN A 336 14.58 -11.58 -17.11
C ASN A 336 14.04 -11.32 -18.54
N LYS A 337 14.85 -10.72 -19.42
CA LYS A 337 14.46 -10.28 -20.79
C LYS A 337 13.26 -9.32 -20.80
N ASP A 338 13.15 -8.49 -19.78
CA ASP A 338 12.04 -7.54 -19.65
C ASP A 338 12.55 -6.09 -19.78
N TRP A 339 11.96 -5.35 -20.71
CA TRP A 339 12.27 -3.93 -20.98
C TRP A 339 11.81 -3.00 -19.85
N GLU A 340 10.87 -3.44 -19.02
CA GLU A 340 10.44 -2.74 -17.81
C GLU A 340 11.34 -3.05 -16.61
N GLN A 341 12.39 -3.87 -16.80
CA GLN A 341 13.29 -4.36 -15.76
C GLN A 341 14.75 -4.09 -16.13
N VAL A 342 15.05 -2.84 -16.49
CA VAL A 342 16.38 -2.42 -16.97
C VAL A 342 17.18 -1.77 -15.84
N LEU A 343 18.41 -2.23 -15.66
CA LEU A 343 19.46 -1.58 -14.88
C LEU A 343 20.13 -0.50 -15.73
N HIS A 344 20.25 0.70 -15.18
CA HIS A 344 20.76 1.87 -15.89
C HIS A 344 21.52 2.83 -14.96
N PRO A 345 22.39 3.72 -15.48
CA PRO A 345 23.00 4.79 -14.71
C PRO A 345 22.02 5.90 -14.34
N SER A 346 22.44 6.79 -13.45
CA SER A 346 21.69 7.99 -13.06
C SER A 346 21.56 9.03 -14.17
N PHE A 347 22.47 9.06 -15.16
CA PHE A 347 22.44 9.98 -16.29
C PHE A 347 22.92 9.35 -17.61
N PRO A 348 22.58 9.93 -18.78
CA PRO A 348 22.98 9.40 -20.08
C PRO A 348 24.49 9.36 -20.31
N ARG A 349 24.99 8.26 -20.90
CA ARG A 349 26.39 8.05 -21.29
C ARG A 349 27.38 8.10 -20.12
N ALA A 350 26.96 7.61 -18.95
CA ALA A 350 27.84 7.49 -17.79
C ALA A 350 29.03 6.57 -18.08
N LYS A 351 30.25 7.02 -17.73
CA LYS A 351 31.47 6.21 -17.83
C LYS A 351 31.66 5.40 -16.55
N LEU A 352 32.69 4.56 -16.51
CA LEU A 352 32.94 3.65 -15.39
C LEU A 352 33.08 4.39 -14.05
N GLU A 353 33.72 5.55 -14.06
CA GLU A 353 33.90 6.43 -12.90
C GLU A 353 32.59 7.01 -12.35
N ASP A 354 31.57 7.15 -13.19
CA ASP A 354 30.25 7.66 -12.83
C ASP A 354 29.15 6.58 -12.83
N ALA A 355 29.53 5.31 -13.04
CA ALA A 355 28.58 4.22 -13.31
C ALA A 355 27.77 3.80 -12.08
N ASN A 356 28.18 4.27 -10.89
CA ASN A 356 27.52 4.04 -9.63
C ASN A 356 26.91 5.36 -9.11
N PRO A 357 25.64 5.36 -8.66
CA PRO A 357 24.81 4.18 -8.38
C PRO A 357 24.19 3.54 -9.62
N VAL A 358 24.06 2.20 -9.61
CA VAL A 358 23.21 1.45 -10.54
C VAL A 358 21.77 1.60 -10.08
N LEU A 359 20.92 2.14 -10.95
CA LEU A 359 19.49 2.33 -10.71
C LEU A 359 18.66 1.24 -11.37
N GLY A 360 17.42 1.09 -10.89
CA GLY A 360 16.51 0.04 -11.33
C GLY A 360 16.78 -1.30 -10.59
N PRO A 361 16.19 -2.40 -11.07
CA PRO A 361 15.59 -2.58 -12.39
C PRO A 361 14.24 -1.85 -12.56
N SER A 362 14.09 -1.09 -13.65
CA SER A 362 12.84 -0.36 -13.98
C SER A 362 12.76 -0.01 -15.49
N GLY A 363 11.58 0.35 -15.98
CA GLY A 363 11.37 0.87 -17.35
C GLY A 363 11.79 2.33 -17.55
N ASP A 364 12.15 3.04 -16.48
CA ASP A 364 12.50 4.47 -16.50
C ASP A 364 13.92 4.73 -17.07
N GLY A 365 14.61 3.67 -17.49
CA GLY A 365 15.98 3.71 -18.00
C GLY A 365 16.12 4.23 -19.44
N GLN A 366 15.03 4.58 -20.13
CA GLN A 366 15.11 5.03 -21.52
C GLN A 366 16.04 6.27 -21.65
N GLY A 367 16.99 6.22 -22.57
CA GLY A 367 17.98 7.29 -22.77
C GLY A 367 19.14 7.30 -21.77
N ARG A 368 19.13 6.45 -20.73
CA ARG A 368 20.18 6.37 -19.70
C ARG A 368 21.05 5.16 -19.92
N TYR A 369 22.18 5.35 -20.61
CA TYR A 369 23.07 4.26 -21.02
C TYR A 369 24.45 4.41 -20.37
N TRP A 370 25.09 3.29 -20.02
CA TRP A 370 26.53 3.31 -19.78
C TRP A 370 27.26 3.39 -21.12
N ARG A 371 28.41 4.08 -21.13
CA ARG A 371 29.22 4.24 -22.33
C ARG A 371 30.62 3.64 -22.15
N ILE A 372 31.04 2.86 -23.14
CA ILE A 372 32.41 2.37 -23.28
C ILE A 372 33.02 3.03 -24.51
N ASP A 373 34.13 3.73 -24.33
CA ASP A 373 34.94 4.25 -25.44
C ASP A 373 36.09 3.28 -25.74
N GLY A 374 36.42 3.09 -27.02
CA GLY A 374 37.45 2.16 -27.47
C GLY A 374 37.70 2.24 -28.97
N GLN A 375 38.13 1.13 -29.57
CA GLN A 375 38.26 0.98 -31.01
C GLN A 375 37.34 -0.14 -31.52
N SER A 376 37.03 -0.10 -32.81
CA SER A 376 36.33 -1.20 -33.47
C SER A 376 37.09 -2.51 -33.24
N ASP A 377 36.36 -3.60 -32.96
CA ASP A 377 36.86 -4.93 -32.58
C ASP A 377 37.49 -5.06 -31.20
N ASP A 378 37.43 -4.03 -30.35
CA ASP A 378 37.77 -4.21 -28.94
C ASP A 378 36.77 -5.12 -28.22
N LEU A 379 37.29 -5.99 -27.37
CA LEU A 379 36.49 -6.86 -26.50
C LEU A 379 36.49 -6.32 -25.07
N PHE A 380 35.32 -6.06 -24.52
CA PHE A 380 35.12 -5.65 -23.13
C PHE A 380 34.36 -6.72 -22.36
N ARG A 381 34.88 -7.07 -21.19
CA ARG A 381 34.19 -7.90 -20.20
C ARG A 381 33.41 -7.00 -19.28
N ILE A 382 32.10 -7.15 -19.29
CA ILE A 382 31.17 -6.51 -18.36
C ILE A 382 30.90 -7.50 -17.24
N GLU A 383 31.00 -7.02 -16.02
CA GLU A 383 30.74 -7.78 -14.80
C GLU A 383 29.68 -7.02 -13.98
N LEU A 384 28.53 -7.66 -13.80
CA LEU A 384 27.48 -7.23 -12.88
C LEU A 384 27.62 -8.07 -11.61
N ARG A 385 27.65 -7.40 -10.46
CA ARG A 385 27.60 -8.02 -9.15
C ARG A 385 26.28 -7.70 -8.48
N HIS A 386 25.56 -8.73 -8.09
CA HIS A 386 24.40 -8.67 -7.22
C HIS A 386 24.84 -9.02 -5.79
N LEU A 387 24.81 -8.02 -4.93
CA LEU A 387 25.24 -8.06 -3.54
C LEU A 387 24.02 -8.06 -2.62
N VAL A 388 24.15 -8.63 -1.42
CA VAL A 388 23.15 -8.52 -0.35
C VAL A 388 23.76 -7.75 0.81
N LEU A 389 23.24 -6.55 1.07
CA LEU A 389 23.70 -5.65 2.11
C LEU A 389 22.61 -5.52 3.18
N CYS A 390 22.86 -6.01 4.39
CA CYS A 390 21.87 -6.03 5.48
C CYS A 390 20.52 -6.66 5.08
N GLY A 391 20.55 -7.75 4.30
CA GLY A 391 19.34 -8.39 3.77
C GLY A 391 18.74 -7.73 2.52
N LYS A 392 19.40 -6.70 1.96
CA LYS A 392 18.89 -5.91 0.83
C LYS A 392 19.71 -6.14 -0.45
N GLY A 393 19.03 -6.39 -1.58
CA GLY A 393 19.69 -6.56 -2.88
C GLY A 393 20.27 -5.27 -3.44
N VAL A 394 21.51 -5.29 -3.90
CA VAL A 394 22.22 -4.14 -4.49
C VAL A 394 22.99 -4.60 -5.73
N HIS A 395 23.10 -3.74 -6.75
CA HIS A 395 23.87 -3.99 -7.95
C HIS A 395 25.11 -3.10 -8.02
N GLU A 396 26.26 -3.70 -8.32
CA GLU A 396 27.46 -3.01 -8.76
C GLU A 396 27.78 -3.43 -10.19
N ILE A 397 28.28 -2.49 -10.99
CA ILE A 397 28.71 -2.77 -12.36
C ILE A 397 30.17 -2.36 -12.56
N SER A 398 30.90 -3.17 -13.31
CA SER A 398 32.24 -2.83 -13.78
C SER A 398 32.48 -3.39 -15.18
N TRP A 399 33.40 -2.78 -15.93
CA TRP A 399 33.84 -3.32 -17.20
C TRP A 399 35.30 -3.03 -17.46
N ARG A 400 35.95 -3.93 -18.20
CA ARG A 400 37.36 -3.79 -18.58
C ARG A 400 37.64 -4.37 -19.96
N ARG A 401 38.59 -3.77 -20.68
CA ARG A 401 39.07 -4.26 -21.97
C ARG A 401 39.86 -5.56 -21.75
N VAL A 402 39.57 -6.60 -22.54
CA VAL A 402 40.21 -7.92 -22.44
C VAL A 402 41.15 -8.19 -23.61
N MET A 403 40.83 -7.70 -24.82
CA MET A 403 41.66 -7.88 -26.00
C MET A 403 41.51 -6.72 -26.98
N HIS A 404 42.60 -6.48 -27.73
CA HIS A 404 42.64 -5.66 -28.94
C HIS A 404 43.34 -6.49 -30.02
N LYS A 405 42.67 -6.82 -31.12
CA LYS A 405 43.33 -7.45 -32.26
C LYS A 405 43.93 -6.37 -33.16
N THR A 406 45.21 -6.08 -32.99
CA THR A 406 45.98 -5.39 -34.03
C THR A 406 46.20 -6.35 -35.20
N TRP A 407 45.55 -6.09 -36.33
CA TRP A 407 45.92 -6.71 -37.60
C TRP A 407 47.28 -6.15 -38.04
N HIS A 408 48.37 -6.85 -37.72
CA HIS A 408 49.62 -6.65 -38.45
C HIS A 408 49.53 -7.41 -39.77
N ALA A 409 49.23 -6.69 -40.85
CA ALA A 409 49.50 -7.18 -42.19
C ALA A 409 51.01 -7.47 -42.31
N LYS A 410 51.39 -8.76 -42.39
CA LYS A 410 52.72 -9.15 -42.82
C LYS A 410 52.87 -8.72 -44.29
N ARG A 411 53.91 -7.91 -44.52
CA ARG A 411 54.35 -7.40 -45.82
C ARG A 411 54.60 -8.50 -46.83
#